data_AF-A0A803MBG7-F1
#
_entry.id   AF-A0A803MBG7-F1
#
_cell.length_a   1.000
_cell.length_b   1.000
_cell.length_c   1.000
_cell.angle_alpha   90.00
_cell.angle_beta   90.00
_cell.angle_gamma   90.00
#
_symmetry.space_group_name_H-M   'P 1'
#
loop_
_entity.id
_entity.type
_entity.pdbx_description
1 polymer ?
#
loop_
_entity_poly.entity_id
_entity_poly.type
_entity_poly.pdbx_seq_one_letter_code
_entity_poly.pdbx_strand_id
1 'polypeptide(L)'
;MAEMGREWFLIKFYNAQDKEDVWNRRPWFVQGLNFVLNPWVRGFCPYTTNIDTIYQWVRIYLLPLEFWSFDCLATILKPVGNLIKLDEFTLSQTKVHFTSVYVNISTKRPLPGSLWISLPGKSVEIHINYEGMNEVCPL
;
A
#
# COMPACT_ATOMS: atom_id res chain seq x y z
N MET A 1 -20.37 13.56 6.86
CA MET A 1 -20.19 12.53 5.81
C MET A 1 -21.57 12.21 5.25
N ALA A 2 -21.68 11.93 3.95
CA ALA A 2 -22.93 11.51 3.31
C ALA A 2 -22.71 10.22 2.53
N GLU A 3 -23.61 9.23 2.67
CA GLU A 3 -23.58 8.01 1.86
C GLU A 3 -24.06 8.35 0.43
N MET A 4 -23.37 7.81 -0.57
CA MET A 4 -23.72 7.97 -1.99
C MET A 4 -24.27 6.66 -2.61
N GLY A 5 -24.31 5.57 -1.83
CA GLY A 5 -24.67 4.23 -2.28
C GLY A 5 -23.46 3.41 -2.79
N ARG A 6 -23.63 2.09 -2.87
CA ARG A 6 -22.57 1.12 -3.26
C ARG A 6 -21.26 1.32 -2.47
N GLU A 7 -21.38 1.48 -1.15
CA GLU A 7 -20.22 1.60 -0.24
C GLU A 7 -19.35 2.85 -0.50
N TRP A 8 -19.87 3.84 -1.23
CA TRP A 8 -19.23 5.13 -1.43
C TRP A 8 -19.74 6.19 -0.46
N PHE A 9 -18.81 7.00 0.03
CA PHE A 9 -19.09 8.07 0.98
C PHE A 9 -18.46 9.39 0.53
N LEU A 10 -19.21 10.48 0.68
CA LEU A 10 -18.71 11.83 0.47
C LEU A 10 -18.31 12.46 1.81
N ILE A 11 -17.04 12.84 1.91
CA ILE A 11 -16.50 13.57 3.06
C ILE A 11 -16.22 15.00 2.61
N LYS A 12 -16.88 15.95 3.27
CA LYS A 12 -16.63 17.39 3.10
C LYS A 12 -15.84 17.87 4.31
N PHE A 13 -14.72 18.52 4.05
CA PHE A 13 -13.89 19.16 5.07
C PHE A 13 -14.14 20.67 5.05
N TYR A 14 -14.24 21.28 6.23
CA TYR A 14 -14.35 22.74 6.37
C TYR A 14 -12.98 23.42 6.44
N ASN A 15 -11.96 22.67 6.88
CA ASN A 15 -10.58 23.13 6.98
C ASN A 15 -9.70 22.35 6.01
N ALA A 16 -8.82 23.06 5.30
CA ALA A 16 -7.84 22.45 4.41
C ALA A 16 -6.81 21.60 5.18
N GLN A 17 -6.45 22.01 6.40
CA GLN A 17 -5.50 21.26 7.22
C GLN A 17 -6.07 19.89 7.61
N ASP A 18 -7.32 19.84 8.06
CA ASP A 18 -7.97 18.57 8.44
C ASP A 18 -8.04 17.61 7.25
N LYS A 19 -8.33 18.13 6.04
CA LYS A 19 -8.31 17.34 4.81
C LYS A 19 -6.93 16.75 4.56
N GLU A 20 -5.89 17.57 4.68
CA GLU A 20 -4.51 17.18 4.43
C GLU A 20 -4.02 16.15 5.46
N ASP A 21 -4.35 16.34 6.73
CA ASP A 21 -4.03 15.41 7.80
C ASP A 21 -4.71 14.05 7.58
N VAL A 22 -5.99 14.04 7.19
CA VAL A 22 -6.69 12.79 6.86
C VAL A 22 -6.11 12.14 5.61
N TRP A 23 -5.75 12.93 4.59
CA TRP A 23 -5.15 12.43 3.36
C TRP A 23 -3.76 11.81 3.59
N ASN A 24 -2.94 12.41 4.44
CA ASN A 24 -1.56 11.95 4.66
C ASN A 24 -1.46 10.74 5.60
N ARG A 25 -2.51 10.47 6.39
CA ARG A 25 -2.60 9.31 7.29
C ARG A 25 -3.11 8.03 6.64
N ARG A 26 -3.33 8.03 5.33
CA ARG A 26 -3.65 6.80 4.58
C ARG A 26 -2.52 5.75 4.75
N PRO A 27 -2.86 4.45 4.75
CA PRO A 27 -4.18 3.87 4.51
C PRO A 27 -5.09 3.92 5.74
N TRP A 28 -6.40 4.00 5.53
CA TRP A 28 -7.38 3.99 6.60
C TRP A 28 -8.03 2.62 6.72
N PHE A 29 -8.18 2.14 7.95
CA PHE A 29 -8.94 0.94 8.26
C PHE A 29 -10.08 1.29 9.20
N VAL A 30 -11.30 0.89 8.85
CA VAL A 30 -12.49 1.05 9.69
C VAL A 30 -13.09 -0.34 9.86
N GLN A 31 -13.18 -0.81 11.11
CA GLN A 31 -13.66 -2.17 11.43
C GLN A 31 -12.92 -3.29 10.66
N GLY A 32 -11.61 -3.11 10.41
CA GLY A 32 -10.79 -4.07 9.67
C GLY A 32 -10.95 -4.03 8.15
N LEU A 33 -11.79 -3.13 7.61
CA LEU A 33 -11.95 -2.92 6.17
C LEU A 33 -11.13 -1.73 5.70
N ASN A 34 -10.47 -1.85 4.55
CA ASN A 34 -9.68 -0.77 3.95
C ASN A 34 -10.62 0.30 3.37
N PHE A 35 -10.43 1.55 3.79
CA PHE A 35 -11.23 2.69 3.37
C PHE A 35 -10.40 3.61 2.46
N VAL A 36 -10.64 3.49 1.15
CA VAL A 36 -9.84 4.16 0.13
C VAL A 36 -10.35 5.58 -0.08
N LEU A 37 -9.49 6.57 0.16
CA LEU A 37 -9.82 7.98 -0.09
C LEU A 37 -9.32 8.41 -1.46
N ASN A 38 -10.23 8.98 -2.26
CA ASN A 38 -9.96 9.59 -3.54
C ASN A 38 -10.36 11.08 -3.54
N PRO A 39 -9.69 11.95 -4.31
CA PRO A 39 -10.12 13.33 -4.45
C PRO A 39 -11.50 13.38 -5.13
N TRP A 40 -12.31 14.36 -4.79
CA TRP A 40 -13.60 14.55 -5.45
C TRP A 40 -13.41 14.89 -6.93
N VAL A 41 -14.17 14.22 -7.80
CA VAL A 41 -14.19 14.45 -9.25
C VAL A 41 -15.60 14.84 -9.68
N ARG A 42 -15.73 15.84 -10.55
CA ARG A 42 -17.03 16.23 -11.12
C ARG A 42 -17.62 15.07 -11.93
N GLY A 43 -18.92 14.83 -11.78
CA GLY A 43 -19.60 13.72 -12.47
C GLY A 43 -19.31 12.34 -11.85
N PHE A 44 -18.77 12.29 -10.63
CA PHE A 44 -18.63 11.05 -9.87
C PHE A 44 -19.97 10.30 -9.83
N CYS A 45 -19.93 9.01 -10.17
CA CYS A 45 -21.08 8.13 -10.14
C CYS A 45 -20.69 6.81 -9.46
N PRO A 46 -21.30 6.44 -8.33
CA PRO A 46 -20.96 5.23 -7.58
C PRO A 46 -21.28 3.94 -8.35
N TYR A 47 -22.09 4.02 -9.41
CA TYR A 47 -22.48 2.87 -10.22
C TYR A 47 -21.47 2.49 -11.31
N THR A 48 -20.63 3.44 -11.74
CA THR A 48 -19.66 3.26 -12.82
C THR A 48 -18.22 3.45 -12.37
N THR A 49 -18.01 4.03 -11.19
CA THR A 49 -16.67 4.29 -10.65
C THR A 49 -16.14 3.05 -9.93
N ASN A 50 -14.91 2.67 -10.26
CA ASN A 50 -14.18 1.59 -9.60
C ASN A 50 -12.96 2.14 -8.84
N ILE A 51 -12.52 1.40 -7.83
CA ILE A 51 -11.25 1.64 -7.15
C ILE A 51 -10.18 0.86 -7.90
N ASP A 52 -9.39 1.55 -8.72
CA ASP A 52 -8.36 0.92 -9.58
C ASP A 52 -7.02 0.72 -8.85
N THR A 53 -6.78 1.50 -7.80
CA THR A 53 -5.55 1.48 -7.02
C THR A 53 -5.82 1.72 -5.54
N ILE A 54 -5.00 1.12 -4.69
CA ILE A 54 -4.99 1.30 -3.24
C ILE A 54 -3.58 1.63 -2.77
N TYR A 55 -3.48 2.42 -1.71
CA TYR A 55 -2.21 2.59 -1.02
C TYR A 55 -2.14 1.64 0.16
N GLN A 56 -1.01 0.97 0.33
CA GLN A 56 -0.87 -0.07 1.34
C GLN A 56 0.56 -0.10 1.88
N TRP A 57 0.68 -0.30 3.19
CA TRP A 57 1.95 -0.69 3.81
C TRP A 57 2.21 -2.16 3.55
N VAL A 58 3.41 -2.45 3.08
CA VAL A 58 3.88 -3.76 2.66
C VAL A 58 5.13 -4.08 3.47
N ARG A 59 5.14 -5.23 4.13
CA ARG A 59 6.31 -5.76 4.86
C ARG A 59 7.02 -6.78 4.01
N ILE A 60 8.32 -6.59 3.85
CA ILE A 60 9.21 -7.50 3.13
C ILE A 60 10.12 -8.18 4.16
N TYR A 61 10.07 -9.50 4.21
CA TYR A 61 10.88 -10.30 5.11
C TYR A 61 12.08 -10.91 4.38
N LEU A 62 13.14 -11.19 5.15
CA LEU A 62 14.34 -11.89 4.67
C LEU A 62 15.10 -11.17 3.54
N LEU A 63 14.88 -9.87 3.35
CA LEU A 63 15.63 -9.07 2.38
C LEU A 63 16.96 -8.60 2.99
N PRO A 64 18.12 -8.92 2.39
CA PRO A 64 19.41 -8.44 2.88
C PRO A 64 19.49 -6.91 2.92
N LEU A 65 20.19 -6.37 3.92
CA LEU A 65 20.31 -4.92 4.17
C LEU A 65 20.86 -4.14 2.97
N GLU A 66 21.72 -4.75 2.14
CA GLU A 66 22.26 -4.08 0.95
C GLU A 66 21.18 -3.71 -0.10
N PHE A 67 19.97 -4.28 -0.01
CA PHE A 67 18.86 -3.98 -0.93
C PHE A 67 17.84 -3.00 -0.36
N TRP A 68 18.10 -2.39 0.80
CA TRP A 68 17.14 -1.51 1.48
C TRP A 68 17.13 -0.06 0.97
N SER A 69 17.89 0.23 -0.10
CA SER A 69 17.80 1.53 -0.76
C SER A 69 16.45 1.68 -1.48
N PHE A 70 15.98 2.91 -1.61
CA PHE A 70 14.72 3.21 -2.30
C PHE A 70 14.70 2.64 -3.73
N ASP A 71 15.79 2.80 -4.49
CA ASP A 71 15.86 2.36 -5.88
C ASP A 71 15.84 0.82 -6.01
N CYS A 72 16.55 0.12 -5.11
CA CYS A 72 16.50 -1.34 -5.05
C CYS A 72 15.09 -1.82 -4.71
N LEU A 73 14.47 -1.26 -3.67
CA LEU A 73 13.12 -1.61 -3.25
C LEU A 73 12.08 -1.31 -4.34
N ALA A 74 12.18 -0.15 -5.01
CA ALA A 74 11.30 0.21 -6.12
C ALA A 74 11.41 -0.80 -7.27
N THR A 75 12.63 -1.27 -7.57
CA THR A 75 12.88 -2.27 -8.60
C THR A 75 12.28 -3.63 -8.21
N ILE A 76 12.53 -4.08 -6.98
CA ILE A 76 12.02 -5.35 -6.44
C ILE A 76 10.49 -5.35 -6.41
N LEU A 77 9.87 -4.25 -6.01
CA LEU A 77 8.42 -4.14 -5.80
C LEU A 77 7.63 -3.79 -7.06
N LYS A 78 8.28 -3.59 -8.20
CA LYS A 78 7.60 -3.29 -9.48
C LYS A 78 6.43 -4.25 -9.82
N PRO A 79 6.51 -5.57 -9.52
CA PRO A 79 5.36 -6.48 -9.70
C PRO A 79 4.19 -6.17 -8.75
N VAL A 80 4.48 -5.71 -7.53
CA VAL A 80 3.50 -5.36 -6.49
C VAL A 80 2.82 -4.03 -6.83
N GLY A 81 3.60 -2.99 -7.09
CA GLY A 81 3.07 -1.66 -7.38
C GLY A 81 4.15 -0.58 -7.44
N ASN A 82 3.71 0.68 -7.37
CA ASN A 82 4.63 1.82 -7.36
C ASN A 82 5.03 2.16 -5.93
N LEU A 83 6.33 2.11 -5.62
CA LEU A 83 6.85 2.52 -4.32
C LEU A 83 6.66 4.03 -4.12
N ILE A 84 6.10 4.42 -2.98
CA ILE A 84 5.79 5.82 -2.64
C ILE A 84 6.72 6.35 -1.54
N LYS A 85 6.91 5.59 -0.46
CA LYS A 85 7.80 5.96 0.65
C LYS A 85 8.27 4.74 1.44
N LEU A 86 9.35 4.91 2.19
CA LEU A 86 9.88 3.93 3.15
C LEU A 86 9.44 4.35 4.57
N ASP A 87 9.32 3.40 5.50
CA ASP A 87 9.15 3.76 6.91
C ASP A 87 10.47 4.24 7.55
N GLU A 88 10.37 4.95 8.67
CA GLU A 88 11.54 5.53 9.36
C GLU A 88 12.49 4.45 9.91
N PHE A 89 11.98 3.27 10.27
CA PHE A 89 12.80 2.17 10.76
C PHE A 89 13.62 1.51 9.65
N THR A 90 13.07 1.38 8.44
CA THR A 90 13.79 0.95 7.23
C THR A 90 14.85 1.98 6.86
N LEU A 91 14.49 3.27 6.88
CA LEU A 91 15.43 4.36 6.57
C LEU A 91 16.61 4.40 7.55
N SER A 92 16.35 4.15 8.83
CA SER A 92 17.37 4.11 9.89
C SER A 92 18.08 2.76 10.03
N GLN A 93 17.61 1.71 9.34
CA GLN A 93 18.11 0.34 9.42
C GLN A 93 18.18 -0.23 10.85
N THR A 94 17.32 0.26 11.75
CA THR A 94 17.37 -0.07 13.19
C THR A 94 16.56 -1.30 13.56
N LYS A 95 15.63 -1.75 12.70
CA LYS A 95 14.79 -2.92 12.92
C LYS A 95 15.04 -3.97 11.84
N VAL A 96 15.85 -4.98 12.14
CA VAL A 96 16.43 -5.91 11.13
C VAL A 96 15.48 -7.07 10.74
N HIS A 97 14.28 -7.15 11.29
CA HIS A 97 13.38 -8.30 11.02
C HIS A 97 12.61 -8.19 9.69
N PHE A 98 12.28 -6.97 9.26
CA PHE A 98 11.59 -6.70 8.01
C PHE A 98 11.74 -5.23 7.61
N THR A 99 11.57 -4.97 6.33
CA THR A 99 11.45 -3.62 5.76
C THR A 99 9.98 -3.32 5.51
N SER A 100 9.49 -2.17 5.96
CA SER A 100 8.12 -1.71 5.65
C SER A 100 8.14 -0.57 4.64
N VAL A 101 7.32 -0.70 3.62
CA VAL A 101 7.28 0.21 2.47
C VAL A 101 5.83 0.55 2.12
N TYR A 102 5.60 1.79 1.71
CA TYR A 102 4.28 2.27 1.31
C TYR A 102 4.18 2.24 -0.21
N VAL A 103 3.25 1.44 -0.73
CA VAL A 103 3.13 1.13 -2.15
C VAL A 103 1.75 1.51 -2.65
N ASN A 104 1.67 2.10 -3.84
CA ASN A 104 0.43 2.24 -4.59
C ASN A 104 0.25 1.01 -5.48
N ILE A 105 -0.75 0.20 -5.17
CA ILE A 105 -1.00 -1.12 -5.74
C ILE A 105 -2.25 -1.09 -6.60
N SER A 106 -2.22 -1.74 -7.76
CA SER A 106 -3.42 -1.90 -8.58
C SER A 106 -4.31 -3.01 -8.03
N THR A 107 -5.60 -2.74 -7.92
CA THR A 107 -6.65 -3.70 -7.54
C THR A 107 -7.02 -4.68 -8.66
N LYS A 108 -6.53 -4.43 -9.89
CA LYS A 108 -6.83 -5.23 -11.08
C LYS A 108 -6.01 -6.53 -11.15
N ARG A 109 -5.05 -6.71 -10.25
CA ARG A 109 -4.15 -7.87 -10.20
C ARG A 109 -4.19 -8.47 -8.80
N PRO A 110 -4.05 -9.81 -8.67
CA PRO A 110 -3.91 -10.44 -7.37
C PRO A 110 -2.64 -9.94 -6.67
N LEU A 111 -2.73 -9.84 -5.34
CA LEU A 111 -1.60 -9.44 -4.50
C LEU A 111 -0.63 -10.63 -4.34
N PRO A 112 0.64 -10.50 -4.75
CA PRO A 112 1.61 -11.58 -4.53
C PRO A 112 1.95 -11.70 -3.04
N GLY A 113 2.05 -12.94 -2.54
CA GLY A 113 2.53 -13.24 -1.18
C GLY A 113 4.05 -13.46 -1.08
N SER A 114 4.72 -13.66 -2.21
CA SER A 114 6.18 -13.73 -2.30
C SER A 114 6.66 -13.23 -3.67
N LEU A 115 7.94 -12.89 -3.75
CA LEU A 115 8.63 -12.56 -5.00
C LEU A 115 9.96 -13.28 -5.07
N TRP A 116 10.37 -13.63 -6.29
CA TRP A 116 11.72 -14.11 -6.56
C TRP A 116 12.61 -12.96 -6.99
N ILE A 117 13.71 -12.75 -6.28
CA ILE A 117 14.74 -11.76 -6.64
C ILE A 117 15.98 -12.47 -7.17
N SER A 118 16.52 -11.96 -8.28
CA SER A 118 17.77 -12.47 -8.86
C SER A 118 18.94 -11.65 -8.30
N LEU A 119 19.86 -12.34 -7.64
CA LEU A 119 21.12 -11.79 -7.13
C LEU A 119 22.29 -12.41 -7.91
N PRO A 120 23.49 -11.82 -7.90
CA PRO A 120 24.65 -12.41 -8.54
C PRO A 120 24.90 -13.84 -8.02
N GLY A 121 24.70 -14.84 -8.89
CA GLY A 121 24.92 -16.26 -8.58
C GLY A 121 23.85 -16.94 -7.74
N LYS A 122 22.72 -16.29 -7.40
CA LYS A 122 21.61 -16.94 -6.67
C LYS A 122 20.26 -16.26 -6.91
N SER A 123 19.19 -17.03 -6.81
CA SER A 123 17.82 -16.50 -6.71
C SER A 123 17.30 -16.74 -5.30
N VAL A 124 16.65 -15.74 -4.72
CA VAL A 124 16.10 -15.83 -3.36
C VAL A 124 14.62 -15.50 -3.43
N GLU A 125 13.80 -16.28 -2.73
CA GLU A 125 12.40 -15.96 -2.49
C GLU A 125 12.29 -15.04 -1.27
N ILE A 126 11.60 -13.92 -1.44
CA ILE A 126 11.26 -12.99 -0.37
C ILE A 126 9.75 -13.03 -0.11
N HIS A 127 9.37 -13.02 1.16
CA HIS A 127 7.96 -13.04 1.56
C HIS A 127 7.43 -11.63 1.78
N ILE A 128 6.17 -11.43 1.39
CA ILE A 128 5.49 -10.14 1.39
C ILE A 128 4.16 -10.23 2.14
N ASN A 129 3.98 -9.36 3.13
CA ASN A 129 2.70 -9.21 3.83
C ASN A 129 2.15 -7.78 3.68
N TYR A 130 0.83 -7.65 3.61
CA TYR A 130 0.13 -6.37 3.51
C TYR A 130 -0.46 -6.01 4.88
N GLU A 131 -0.07 -4.88 5.46
CA GLU A 131 -0.50 -4.52 6.82
C GLU A 131 -2.00 -4.23 6.90
N GLY A 132 -2.70 -4.74 7.91
CA GLY A 132 -4.12 -4.42 8.13
C GLY A 132 -5.10 -5.09 7.16
N MET A 133 -4.61 -5.78 6.12
CA MET A 133 -5.39 -6.77 5.41
C MET A 133 -5.35 -8.05 6.25
N ASN A 134 -6.51 -8.52 6.72
CA ASN A 134 -6.60 -9.87 7.31
C ASN A 134 -5.88 -10.83 6.35
N GLU A 135 -4.98 -11.66 6.90
CA GLU A 135 -4.14 -12.57 6.13
C GLU A 135 -4.98 -13.20 5.01
N VAL A 136 -4.70 -12.84 3.76
CA VAL A 136 -5.28 -13.56 2.64
C VAL A 136 -4.63 -14.94 2.74
N CYS A 137 -5.34 -15.88 3.37
CA CYS A 137 -4.89 -17.24 3.49
C CYS A 137 -4.55 -17.75 2.08
N PRO A 138 -3.33 -18.24 1.84
CA PRO A 138 -3.07 -18.98 0.61
C PRO A 138 -3.99 -20.21 0.64
N LEU A 139 -4.78 -20.37 -0.42
CA LEU A 139 -5.46 -21.64 -0.73
C LEU A 139 -4.43 -22.73 -1.01
#